data_AF-A0A2P2FF46-F1
#
_entry.id   AF-A0A2P2FF46-F1
#
_cell.length_a   1.000
_cell.length_b   1.000
_cell.length_c   1.000
_cell.angle_alpha   90.00
_cell.angle_beta   90.00
_cell.angle_gamma   90.00
#
_symmetry.space_group_name_H-M   'P 1'
#
loop_
_entity.id
_entity.type
_entity.pdbx_description
1 polymer ?
#
loop_
_entity_poly.entity_id
_entity_poly.type
_entity_poly.pdbx_seq_one_letter_code
_entity_poly.pdbx_strand_id
1 'polypeptide(L)'
;MLIEQACRAGDVAPSSIGYFEAHGTGTAAGDPVEAVAIGEVLGESTETQWMGSVKSSFGHTEAAAGVAGVIKATLCLQQGLIPPNLHFEKPNPRIQFDKLPIRVPTESVPFPERENPRRAGVNSFGFGGTNAHAILEQGPDPKTDETVFEEGQVLLPLSARNAEALRSLAESYADLLEKPDAPALPAVCRAASRNRDHHPMRTFVVAGNVSEAVEKLRSLSADPARVTRPEIAFVYSGMGPQWWGWDVNSSRRNRSSRTWSPPATPCSPAMACRSPTNYGGQKPSRG
;
A
#
# COMPACT_ATOMS: atom_id res chain seq x y z
N MET A 1 -26.29 8.34 25.60
CA MET A 1 -24.84 8.15 25.88
C MET A 1 -24.00 8.47 24.65
N LEU A 2 -22.68 8.72 24.80
CA LEU A 2 -21.79 9.11 23.69
C LEU A 2 -21.75 8.07 22.55
N ILE A 3 -21.73 6.78 22.88
CA ILE A 3 -21.74 5.68 21.90
C ILE A 3 -23.00 5.76 21.02
N GLU A 4 -24.19 5.91 21.61
CA GLU A 4 -25.45 6.06 20.86
C GLU A 4 -25.45 7.30 19.96
N GLN A 5 -24.82 8.40 20.41
CA GLN A 5 -24.71 9.61 19.59
C GLN A 5 -23.86 9.35 18.35
N ALA A 6 -22.73 8.64 18.48
CA ALA A 6 -21.89 8.25 17.35
C ALA A 6 -22.60 7.26 16.43
N CYS A 7 -23.29 6.26 16.98
CA CYS A 7 -24.12 5.32 16.21
C CYS A 7 -25.18 6.07 15.38
N ARG A 8 -25.90 7.02 15.97
CA ARG A 8 -26.88 7.85 15.25
C ARG A 8 -26.24 8.74 14.20
N ALA A 9 -25.08 9.33 14.49
CA ALA A 9 -24.37 10.18 13.55
C ALA A 9 -23.84 9.41 12.32
N GLY A 10 -23.49 8.13 12.51
CA GLY A 10 -23.01 7.25 11.45
C GLY A 10 -24.08 6.36 10.81
N ASP A 11 -25.35 6.47 11.22
CA ASP A 11 -26.43 5.55 10.84
C ASP A 11 -26.08 4.07 11.04
N VAL A 12 -25.42 3.78 12.17
CA VAL A 12 -24.95 2.44 12.54
C VAL A 12 -25.81 1.89 13.66
N ALA A 13 -26.40 0.71 13.44
CA ALA A 13 -27.04 -0.04 14.52
C ALA A 13 -25.97 -0.51 15.53
N PRO A 14 -26.10 -0.23 16.84
CA PRO A 14 -25.08 -0.61 17.82
C PRO A 14 -24.76 -2.11 17.83
N SER A 15 -25.78 -2.95 17.64
CA SER A 15 -25.62 -4.40 17.55
C SER A 15 -24.70 -4.82 16.42
N SER A 16 -24.58 -4.05 15.34
CA SER A 16 -23.71 -4.36 14.19
C SER A 16 -22.21 -4.14 14.45
N ILE A 17 -21.84 -3.47 15.55
CA ILE A 17 -20.45 -3.32 15.97
C ILE A 17 -19.97 -4.66 16.54
N GLY A 18 -19.00 -5.31 15.90
CA GLY A 18 -18.51 -6.63 16.31
C GLY A 18 -17.40 -6.58 17.35
N TYR A 19 -16.72 -5.45 17.47
CA TYR A 19 -15.58 -5.26 18.37
C TYR A 19 -15.57 -3.87 19.01
N PHE A 20 -15.27 -3.80 20.30
CA PHE A 20 -15.00 -2.55 21.01
C PHE A 20 -13.54 -2.55 21.50
N GLU A 21 -12.77 -1.62 20.95
CA GLU A 21 -11.49 -1.20 21.52
C GLU A 21 -11.77 -0.19 22.64
N ALA A 22 -11.79 -0.69 23.86
CA ALA A 22 -12.11 0.04 25.06
C ALA A 22 -11.03 1.07 25.43
N HIS A 23 -11.41 2.08 26.20
CA HIS A 23 -10.46 2.92 26.90
C HIS A 23 -9.64 2.07 27.87
N GLY A 24 -10.26 1.15 28.60
CA GLY A 24 -9.64 -0.05 29.16
C GLY A 24 -8.33 0.20 29.90
N THR A 25 -8.38 1.10 30.89
CA THR A 25 -7.21 1.50 31.71
C THR A 25 -6.80 0.48 32.78
N GLY A 26 -7.60 -0.56 32.99
CA GLY A 26 -7.33 -1.55 34.05
C GLY A 26 -7.73 -1.03 35.44
N THR A 27 -8.61 -0.03 35.53
CA THR A 27 -8.97 0.58 36.81
C THR A 27 -10.17 -0.12 37.43
N ALA A 28 -10.09 -0.38 38.75
CA ALA A 28 -11.13 -1.11 39.47
C ALA A 28 -12.51 -0.40 39.47
N ALA A 29 -12.55 0.90 39.18
CA ALA A 29 -13.76 1.71 39.07
C ALA A 29 -14.15 2.02 37.62
N GLY A 30 -13.19 2.30 36.73
CA GLY A 30 -13.47 2.69 35.36
C GLY A 30 -13.91 1.52 34.47
N ASP A 31 -13.25 0.37 34.58
CA ASP A 31 -13.54 -0.77 33.70
C ASP A 31 -14.99 -1.28 33.85
N PRO A 32 -15.57 -1.39 35.06
CA PRO A 32 -16.99 -1.74 35.19
C PRO A 32 -17.95 -0.71 34.60
N VAL A 33 -17.65 0.59 34.75
CA VAL A 33 -18.48 1.66 34.18
C VAL A 33 -18.46 1.60 32.65
N GLU A 34 -17.29 1.38 32.06
CA GLU A 34 -17.15 1.25 30.61
C GLU A 34 -17.85 0.01 30.06
N ALA A 35 -17.68 -1.15 30.70
CA ALA A 35 -18.31 -2.39 30.29
C ALA A 35 -19.84 -2.32 30.35
N VAL A 36 -20.39 -1.72 31.41
CA VAL A 36 -21.84 -1.49 31.56
C VAL A 36 -22.34 -0.53 30.48
N ALA A 37 -21.64 0.59 30.24
CA ALA A 37 -22.05 1.55 29.21
C ALA A 37 -22.07 0.93 27.79
N ILE A 38 -21.12 0.05 27.46
CA ILE A 38 -21.15 -0.71 26.20
C ILE A 38 -22.35 -1.67 26.19
N GLY A 39 -22.55 -2.44 27.26
CA GLY A 39 -23.64 -3.40 27.36
C GLY A 39 -25.03 -2.77 27.28
N GLU A 40 -25.25 -1.62 27.91
CA GLU A 40 -26.50 -0.86 27.84
C GLU A 40 -26.84 -0.43 26.41
N VAL A 41 -25.82 -0.01 25.64
CA VAL A 41 -26.00 0.40 24.24
C VAL A 41 -26.24 -0.77 23.31
N LEU A 42 -25.70 -1.95 23.64
CA LEU A 42 -25.99 -3.19 22.93
C LEU A 42 -27.37 -3.75 23.29
N GLY A 43 -27.93 -3.38 24.44
CA GLY A 43 -29.26 -3.78 24.88
C GLY A 43 -29.41 -5.30 24.94
N GLU A 44 -30.52 -5.80 24.41
CA GLU A 44 -30.83 -7.24 24.33
C GLU A 44 -30.25 -7.90 23.06
N SER A 45 -29.08 -7.44 22.58
CA SER A 45 -28.38 -8.09 21.46
C SER A 45 -28.21 -9.59 21.76
N THR A 46 -28.73 -10.44 20.87
CA THR A 46 -28.54 -11.90 20.93
C THR A 46 -27.12 -12.31 20.53
N GLU A 47 -26.45 -11.45 19.76
CA GLU A 47 -25.08 -11.62 19.34
C GLU A 47 -24.13 -11.12 20.43
N THR A 48 -23.06 -11.88 20.68
CA THR A 48 -21.99 -11.45 21.59
C THR A 48 -20.96 -10.61 20.84
N GLN A 49 -20.59 -9.45 21.41
CA GLN A 49 -19.55 -8.58 20.91
C GLN A 49 -18.24 -8.78 21.66
N TRP A 50 -17.13 -8.56 20.96
CA TRP A 50 -15.80 -8.64 21.58
C TRP A 50 -15.38 -7.28 22.14
N MET A 51 -14.70 -7.28 23.29
CA MET A 51 -14.14 -6.09 23.93
C MET A 51 -12.67 -6.34 24.29
N GLY A 52 -11.79 -5.40 23.97
CA GLY A 52 -10.38 -5.46 24.38
C GLY A 52 -9.74 -4.08 24.47
N SER A 53 -8.46 -4.03 24.82
CA SER A 53 -7.70 -2.79 24.95
C SER A 53 -6.24 -3.01 24.56
N VAL A 54 -5.71 -2.15 23.69
CA VAL A 54 -4.29 -2.07 23.27
C VAL A 54 -3.37 -1.79 24.46
N LYS A 55 -3.92 -1.20 25.54
CA LYS A 55 -3.17 -0.89 26.76
C LYS A 55 -2.71 -2.15 27.49
N SER A 56 -3.35 -3.29 27.27
CA SER A 56 -2.87 -4.58 27.78
C SER A 56 -1.52 -4.98 27.18
N SER A 57 -1.15 -4.48 25.99
CA SER A 57 0.12 -4.79 25.32
C SER A 57 1.17 -3.69 25.48
N PHE A 58 0.79 -2.42 25.35
CA PHE A 58 1.74 -1.30 25.29
C PHE A 58 1.62 -0.33 26.48
N GLY A 59 0.76 -0.63 27.45
CA GLY A 59 0.42 0.30 28.52
C GLY A 59 -0.35 1.52 28.02
N HIS A 60 -0.51 2.52 28.88
CA HIS A 60 -1.23 3.74 28.53
C HIS A 60 -0.28 4.78 27.91
N THR A 61 -0.37 4.98 26.60
CA THR A 61 0.44 5.95 25.83
C THR A 61 -0.09 7.39 25.89
N GLU A 62 -0.78 7.74 26.98
CA GLU A 62 -1.36 9.07 27.24
C GLU A 62 -2.07 9.69 26.02
N ALA A 63 -1.57 10.81 25.50
CA ALA A 63 -2.13 11.52 24.35
C ALA A 63 -2.22 10.67 23.07
N ALA A 64 -1.39 9.63 22.94
CA ALA A 64 -1.41 8.71 21.81
C ALA A 64 -2.34 7.50 22.01
N ALA A 65 -2.99 7.36 23.17
CA ALA A 65 -3.78 6.18 23.49
C ALA A 65 -4.99 6.00 22.56
N GLY A 66 -5.63 7.10 22.17
CA GLY A 66 -6.76 7.07 21.24
C GLY A 66 -6.33 6.56 19.86
N VAL A 67 -5.27 7.12 19.29
CA VAL A 67 -4.78 6.70 17.96
C VAL A 67 -4.20 5.29 17.97
N ALA A 68 -3.58 4.85 19.08
CA ALA A 68 -3.15 3.46 19.22
C ALA A 68 -4.34 2.48 19.17
N GLY A 69 -5.45 2.83 19.81
CA GLY A 69 -6.70 2.06 19.72
C GLY A 69 -7.27 2.04 18.30
N VAL A 70 -7.29 3.19 17.61
CA VAL A 70 -7.70 3.28 16.19
C VAL A 70 -6.84 2.38 15.31
N ILE A 71 -5.50 2.42 15.45
CA ILE A 71 -4.58 1.58 14.67
C ILE A 71 -4.89 0.10 14.88
N LYS A 72 -5.03 -0.34 16.14
CA LYS A 72 -5.37 -1.73 16.46
C LYS A 72 -6.72 -2.13 15.85
N ALA A 73 -7.75 -1.31 16.03
CA ALA A 73 -9.08 -1.58 15.48
C ALA A 73 -9.06 -1.66 13.94
N THR A 74 -8.34 -0.76 13.25
CA THR A 74 -8.14 -0.82 11.80
C THR A 74 -7.46 -2.13 11.38
N LEU A 75 -6.41 -2.56 12.10
CA LEU A 75 -5.75 -3.84 11.82
C LEU A 75 -6.70 -5.03 12.05
N CYS A 76 -7.52 -5.01 13.11
CA CYS A 76 -8.52 -6.06 13.32
C CYS A 76 -9.53 -6.16 12.17
N LEU A 77 -9.98 -5.01 11.66
CA LEU A 77 -10.91 -4.94 10.52
C LEU A 77 -10.26 -5.46 9.23
N GLN A 78 -9.03 -5.02 8.94
CA GLN A 78 -8.28 -5.42 7.75
C GLN A 78 -7.94 -6.91 7.74
N GLN A 79 -7.51 -7.45 8.88
CA GLN A 79 -7.07 -8.84 8.99
C GLN A 79 -8.23 -9.81 9.26
N GLY A 80 -9.40 -9.30 9.68
CA GLY A 80 -10.51 -10.15 10.08
C GLY A 80 -10.23 -10.98 11.33
N LEU A 81 -9.36 -10.48 12.20
CA LEU A 81 -8.90 -11.19 13.40
C LEU A 81 -8.84 -10.23 14.58
N ILE A 82 -9.30 -10.67 15.74
CA ILE A 82 -9.25 -9.91 16.99
C ILE A 82 -8.18 -10.56 17.88
N PRO A 83 -7.11 -9.85 18.25
CA PRO A 83 -6.04 -10.41 19.08
C PRO A 83 -6.48 -10.56 20.54
N PRO A 84 -5.80 -11.43 21.31
CA PRO A 84 -6.08 -11.61 22.72
C PRO A 84 -5.82 -10.33 23.51
N ASN A 85 -6.63 -10.12 24.56
CA ASN A 85 -6.37 -9.12 25.57
C ASN A 85 -5.45 -9.71 26.65
N LEU A 86 -4.25 -9.14 26.79
CA LEU A 86 -3.24 -9.71 27.69
C LEU A 86 -3.63 -9.52 29.17
N HIS A 87 -3.07 -10.36 30.03
CA HIS A 87 -3.25 -10.33 31.49
C HIS A 87 -4.70 -10.55 31.97
N PHE A 88 -5.59 -11.06 31.11
CA PHE A 88 -6.98 -11.34 31.43
C PHE A 88 -7.17 -12.81 31.89
N GLU A 89 -6.75 -13.12 33.11
CA GLU A 89 -6.89 -14.47 33.69
C GLU A 89 -8.17 -14.62 34.53
N LYS A 90 -8.43 -13.64 35.40
CA LYS A 90 -9.61 -13.60 36.26
C LYS A 90 -10.43 -12.35 35.95
N PRO A 91 -11.65 -12.49 35.41
CA PRO A 91 -12.52 -11.34 35.15
C PRO A 91 -12.77 -10.53 36.43
N ASN A 92 -12.86 -9.20 36.28
CA ASN A 92 -13.23 -8.33 37.39
C ASN A 92 -14.65 -8.69 37.87
N PRO A 93 -14.85 -9.09 39.14
CA PRO A 93 -16.15 -9.56 39.64
C PRO A 93 -17.23 -8.47 39.68
N ARG A 94 -16.85 -7.20 39.52
CA ARG A 94 -17.81 -6.09 39.39
C ARG A 94 -18.43 -5.99 37.99
N ILE A 95 -17.90 -6.73 37.02
CA ILE A 95 -18.42 -6.80 35.65
C ILE A 95 -19.22 -8.09 35.52
N GLN A 96 -20.54 -7.96 35.38
CA GLN A 96 -21.45 -9.10 35.20
C GLN A 96 -21.44 -9.54 33.73
N PHE A 97 -20.32 -10.08 33.25
CA PHE A 97 -20.18 -10.55 31.86
C PHE A 97 -21.28 -11.55 31.48
N ASP A 98 -21.79 -12.35 32.41
CA ASP A 98 -22.92 -13.26 32.22
C ASP A 98 -24.22 -12.56 31.78
N LYS A 99 -24.38 -11.27 32.08
CA LYS A 99 -25.58 -10.47 31.75
C LYS A 99 -25.35 -9.41 30.68
N LEU A 100 -24.10 -9.23 30.24
CA LEU A 100 -23.77 -8.27 29.19
C LEU A 100 -23.46 -9.04 27.90
N PRO A 101 -23.90 -8.56 26.73
CA PRO A 101 -23.59 -9.19 25.44
C PRO A 101 -22.13 -8.94 25.00
N ILE A 102 -21.18 -8.92 25.94
CA ILE A 102 -19.76 -8.69 25.68
C ILE A 102 -18.87 -9.81 26.24
N ARG A 103 -17.78 -10.09 25.55
CA ARG A 103 -16.71 -11.00 25.97
C ARG A 103 -15.34 -10.39 25.70
N VAL A 104 -14.36 -10.80 26.50
CA VAL A 104 -12.96 -10.39 26.33
C VAL A 104 -12.20 -11.56 25.72
N PRO A 105 -11.49 -11.38 24.58
CA PRO A 105 -10.76 -12.46 23.93
C PRO A 105 -9.51 -12.82 24.75
N THR A 106 -9.36 -14.09 25.14
CA THR A 106 -8.13 -14.63 25.78
C THR A 106 -7.18 -15.28 24.77
N GLU A 107 -7.67 -15.54 23.56
CA GLU A 107 -6.94 -16.04 22.40
C GLU A 107 -7.34 -15.23 21.16
N SER A 108 -6.60 -15.38 20.06
CA SER A 108 -6.97 -14.74 18.79
C SER A 108 -8.26 -15.35 18.26
N VAL A 109 -9.27 -14.53 18.00
CA VAL A 109 -10.58 -14.98 17.49
C VAL A 109 -10.90 -14.34 16.15
N PRO A 110 -11.58 -15.04 15.22
CA PRO A 110 -12.07 -14.42 13.99
C PRO A 110 -12.97 -13.22 14.29
N PHE A 111 -12.86 -12.18 13.47
CA PHE A 111 -13.79 -11.06 13.54
C PHE A 111 -15.19 -11.55 13.13
N PRO A 112 -16.25 -11.31 13.91
CA PRO A 112 -17.59 -11.83 13.60
C PRO A 112 -18.05 -11.46 12.19
N GLU A 113 -18.42 -12.47 11.40
CA GLU A 113 -19.01 -12.27 10.07
C GLU A 113 -20.51 -12.03 10.21
N ARG A 114 -20.99 -10.95 9.59
CA ARG A 114 -22.40 -10.53 9.61
C ARG A 114 -22.77 -10.04 8.21
N GLU A 115 -24.06 -9.82 7.96
CA GLU A 115 -24.51 -9.23 6.68
C GLU A 115 -23.94 -7.83 6.44
N ASN A 116 -23.56 -7.12 7.50
CA ASN A 116 -22.95 -5.79 7.44
C ASN A 116 -21.42 -5.90 7.37
N PRO A 117 -20.74 -4.89 6.78
CA PRO A 117 -19.29 -4.77 6.88
C PRO A 117 -18.83 -4.84 8.35
N ARG A 118 -17.63 -5.38 8.59
CA ARG A 118 -17.07 -5.45 9.93
C ARG A 118 -16.96 -4.03 10.50
N ARG A 119 -17.40 -3.85 11.75
CA ARG A 119 -17.39 -2.57 12.45
C ARG A 119 -16.73 -2.68 13.82
N ALA A 120 -15.91 -1.70 14.16
CA ALA A 120 -15.25 -1.59 15.46
C ALA A 120 -15.53 -0.22 16.10
N GLY A 121 -15.90 -0.21 17.38
CA GLY A 121 -15.98 1.00 18.20
C GLY A 121 -14.67 1.24 18.94
N VAL A 122 -14.24 2.50 19.06
CA VAL A 122 -13.03 2.89 19.79
C VAL A 122 -13.39 3.93 20.84
N ASN A 123 -13.11 3.63 22.11
CA ASN A 123 -13.35 4.51 23.25
C ASN A 123 -12.06 5.20 23.71
N SER A 124 -12.14 6.48 24.03
CA SER A 124 -11.06 7.21 24.70
C SER A 124 -11.62 8.24 25.67
N PHE A 125 -11.30 8.09 26.96
CA PHE A 125 -11.82 8.95 28.03
C PHE A 125 -10.68 9.75 28.65
N GLY A 126 -10.71 11.07 28.46
CA GLY A 126 -9.71 11.97 29.04
C GLY A 126 -9.97 12.17 30.53
N PHE A 127 -8.90 12.22 31.32
CA PHE A 127 -8.99 12.50 32.76
C PHE A 127 -9.75 13.81 33.08
N GLY A 128 -9.66 14.82 32.19
CA GLY A 128 -10.43 16.07 32.30
C GLY A 128 -11.93 15.95 32.00
N GLY A 129 -12.48 14.74 31.84
CA GLY A 129 -13.90 14.49 31.58
C GLY A 129 -14.33 14.62 30.11
N THR A 130 -13.40 14.91 29.20
CA THR A 130 -13.68 14.91 27.76
C THR A 130 -13.61 13.50 27.21
N ASN A 131 -14.72 13.01 26.70
CA ASN A 131 -14.87 11.65 26.18
C ASN A 131 -14.98 11.66 24.66
N ALA A 132 -14.38 10.67 24.00
CA ALA A 132 -14.47 10.45 22.57
C ALA A 132 -14.87 9.00 22.28
N HIS A 133 -15.69 8.83 21.24
CA HIS A 133 -16.04 7.54 20.66
C HIS A 133 -15.97 7.65 19.14
N ALA A 134 -15.34 6.68 18.49
CA ALA A 134 -15.29 6.59 17.03
C ALA A 134 -15.76 5.20 16.59
N ILE A 135 -16.47 5.16 15.46
CA ILE A 135 -16.88 3.91 14.80
C ILE A 135 -16.07 3.80 13.52
N LEU A 136 -15.40 2.66 13.34
CA LEU A 136 -14.64 2.32 12.16
C LEU A 136 -15.37 1.20 11.42
N GLU A 137 -15.46 1.30 10.11
CA GLU A 137 -16.04 0.29 9.24
C GLU A 137 -14.99 -0.23 8.26
N GLN A 138 -15.03 -1.53 7.97
CA GLN A 138 -14.20 -2.15 6.95
C GLN A 138 -14.41 -1.46 5.60
N GLY A 139 -13.32 -1.02 4.98
CA GLY A 139 -13.34 -0.53 3.60
C GLY A 139 -13.60 -1.66 2.59
N PRO A 140 -13.94 -1.32 1.33
CA PRO A 140 -14.14 -2.33 0.29
C PRO A 140 -12.88 -3.18 0.11
N ASP A 141 -13.08 -4.45 -0.27
CA ASP A 141 -11.95 -5.34 -0.51
C ASP A 141 -11.01 -4.75 -1.56
N PRO A 142 -9.68 -4.78 -1.31
CA PRO A 142 -8.72 -4.28 -2.27
C PRO A 142 -8.83 -5.09 -3.56
N LYS A 143 -8.99 -4.41 -4.69
CA LYS A 143 -8.95 -5.06 -5.99
C LYS A 143 -7.53 -5.62 -6.20
N THR A 144 -7.39 -6.94 -6.21
CA THR A 144 -6.14 -7.59 -6.57
C THR A 144 -5.90 -7.32 -8.05
N ASP A 145 -4.92 -6.45 -8.34
CA ASP A 145 -4.51 -6.19 -9.72
C ASP A 145 -3.64 -7.39 -10.16
N GLU A 146 -4.29 -8.46 -10.63
CA GLU A 146 -3.67 -9.68 -11.17
C GLU A 146 -2.98 -9.42 -12.51
N THR A 147 -2.23 -8.31 -12.61
CA THR A 147 -1.39 -8.07 -13.78
C THR A 147 -0.24 -9.06 -13.75
N VAL A 148 -0.45 -10.19 -14.42
CA VAL A 148 0.58 -11.19 -14.70
C VAL A 148 1.68 -10.49 -15.49
N PHE A 149 2.85 -10.38 -14.88
CA PHE A 149 4.04 -9.88 -15.54
C PHE A 149 4.63 -11.00 -16.37
N GLU A 150 4.21 -11.11 -17.63
CA GLU A 150 4.62 -12.24 -18.46
C GLU A 150 6.05 -12.08 -18.98
N GLU A 151 6.47 -10.90 -19.46
CA GLU A 151 7.86 -10.68 -19.92
C GLU A 151 8.28 -9.20 -19.88
N GLY A 152 9.53 -8.91 -19.48
CA GLY A 152 10.14 -7.58 -19.61
C GLY A 152 11.17 -7.26 -18.54
N GLN A 153 11.83 -6.10 -18.67
CA GLN A 153 12.60 -5.50 -17.59
C GLN A 153 11.77 -4.42 -16.89
N VAL A 154 11.81 -4.37 -15.57
CA VAL A 154 11.23 -3.29 -14.77
C VAL A 154 12.32 -2.42 -14.20
N LEU A 155 12.02 -1.14 -14.02
CA LEU A 155 12.89 -0.17 -13.36
C LEU A 155 12.29 0.17 -11.99
N LEU A 156 13.05 -0.14 -10.93
CA LEU A 156 12.76 0.27 -9.56
C LEU A 156 13.56 1.54 -9.24
N PRO A 157 12.92 2.72 -9.17
CA PRO A 157 13.60 3.94 -8.76
C PRO A 157 13.75 3.95 -7.23
N LEU A 158 14.93 4.34 -6.75
CA LEU A 158 15.17 4.58 -5.33
C LEU A 158 15.68 6.01 -5.14
N SER A 159 15.19 6.68 -4.10
CA SER A 159 15.72 7.98 -3.74
C SER A 159 15.67 8.20 -2.23
N ALA A 160 16.67 8.93 -1.73
CA ALA A 160 16.76 9.31 -0.33
C ALA A 160 17.44 10.68 -0.19
N ARG A 161 17.44 11.21 1.03
CA ARG A 161 18.07 12.52 1.32
C ARG A 161 19.60 12.43 1.42
N ASN A 162 20.16 11.26 1.67
CA ASN A 162 21.59 11.01 1.78
C ASN A 162 21.93 9.55 1.38
N ALA A 163 23.22 9.24 1.23
CA ALA A 163 23.69 7.94 0.76
C ALA A 163 23.46 6.77 1.75
N GLU A 164 23.44 7.05 3.05
CA GLU A 164 23.16 6.04 4.08
C GLU A 164 21.69 5.61 4.05
N ALA A 165 20.77 6.57 4.06
CA ALA A 165 19.33 6.31 3.93
C ALA A 165 18.99 5.61 2.61
N LEU A 166 19.75 5.87 1.54
CA LEU A 166 19.57 5.16 0.27
C LEU A 166 19.97 3.68 0.37
N ARG A 167 21.07 3.37 1.08
CA ARG A 167 21.49 1.98 1.34
C ARG A 167 20.45 1.24 2.18
N SER A 168 20.02 1.83 3.29
CA SER A 168 18.99 1.22 4.15
C SER A 168 17.66 1.04 3.41
N LEU A 169 17.31 1.96 2.51
CA LEU A 169 16.14 1.82 1.66
C LEU A 169 16.30 0.65 0.67
N ALA A 170 17.47 0.50 0.04
CA ALA A 170 17.76 -0.61 -0.86
C ALA A 170 17.69 -1.96 -0.15
N GLU A 171 18.26 -2.07 1.06
CA GLU A 171 18.15 -3.24 1.93
C GLU A 171 16.69 -3.53 2.30
N SER A 172 15.93 -2.52 2.70
CA SER A 172 14.51 -2.67 3.04
C SER A 172 13.66 -3.17 1.87
N TYR A 173 13.97 -2.74 0.63
CA TYR A 173 13.31 -3.26 -0.57
C TYR A 173 13.74 -4.70 -0.88
N ALA A 174 15.01 -5.04 -0.69
CA ALA A 174 15.49 -6.42 -0.86
C ALA A 174 14.77 -7.35 0.13
N ASP A 175 14.73 -6.98 1.41
CA ASP A 175 14.07 -7.74 2.47
C ASP A 175 12.55 -7.85 2.24
N LEU A 176 11.90 -6.81 1.70
CA LEU A 176 10.49 -6.85 1.31
C LEU A 176 10.24 -7.89 0.20
N LEU A 177 11.10 -7.89 -0.84
CA LEU A 177 10.94 -8.73 -2.02
C LEU A 177 11.22 -10.21 -1.76
N GLU A 178 11.98 -10.53 -0.72
CA GLU A 178 12.26 -11.91 -0.30
C GLU A 178 11.13 -12.55 0.54
N LYS A 179 10.13 -11.77 0.98
CA LYS A 179 9.03 -12.31 1.78
C LYS A 179 8.13 -13.24 0.96
N PRO A 180 7.59 -14.33 1.54
CA PRO A 180 6.68 -15.23 0.84
C PRO A 180 5.40 -14.56 0.31
N ASP A 181 4.94 -13.52 1.00
CA ASP A 181 3.75 -12.71 0.70
C ASP A 181 4.10 -11.38 0.02
N ALA A 182 5.30 -11.26 -0.55
CA ALA A 182 5.75 -10.03 -1.20
C ALA A 182 4.83 -9.64 -2.37
N PRO A 183 4.52 -8.34 -2.54
CA PRO A 183 3.82 -7.86 -3.73
C PRO A 183 4.65 -8.12 -4.99
N ALA A 184 3.96 -8.31 -6.12
CA ALA A 184 4.62 -8.49 -7.41
C ALA A 184 5.58 -7.32 -7.72
N LEU A 185 6.78 -7.64 -8.22
CA LEU A 185 7.84 -6.64 -8.47
C LEU A 185 7.37 -5.41 -9.29
N PRO A 186 6.54 -5.53 -10.35
CA PRO A 186 6.02 -4.35 -11.05
C PRO A 186 5.11 -3.47 -10.20
N ALA A 187 4.34 -4.04 -9.27
CA ALA A 187 3.50 -3.27 -8.34
C ALA A 187 4.39 -2.47 -7.39
N VAL A 188 5.47 -3.06 -6.90
CA VAL A 188 6.49 -2.39 -6.08
C VAL A 188 7.14 -1.24 -6.86
N CYS A 189 7.58 -1.48 -8.11
CA CYS A 189 8.17 -0.45 -8.97
C CYS A 189 7.20 0.70 -9.26
N ARG A 190 5.92 0.39 -9.50
CA ARG A 190 4.86 1.37 -9.74
C ARG A 190 4.63 2.24 -8.50
N ALA A 191 4.52 1.62 -7.33
CA ALA A 191 4.35 2.33 -6.06
C ALA A 191 5.57 3.21 -5.74
N ALA A 192 6.79 2.72 -5.95
CA ALA A 192 8.01 3.51 -5.79
C ALA A 192 8.07 4.71 -6.77
N SER A 193 7.57 4.53 -7.99
CA SER A 193 7.59 5.59 -9.01
C SER A 193 6.55 6.67 -8.75
N ARG A 194 5.33 6.30 -8.32
CA ARG A 194 4.15 7.18 -8.27
C ARG A 194 3.75 7.64 -6.87
N ASN A 195 4.09 6.87 -5.84
CA ASN A 195 3.58 7.05 -4.47
C ASN A 195 4.71 7.34 -3.47
N ARG A 196 5.86 7.80 -3.96
CA ARG A 196 7.03 8.20 -3.16
C ARG A 196 7.59 9.51 -3.68
N ASP A 197 8.13 10.29 -2.76
CA ASP A 197 8.90 11.49 -3.10
C ASP A 197 10.21 11.12 -3.78
N HIS A 198 10.66 11.98 -4.69
CA HIS A 198 11.93 11.81 -5.41
C HIS A 198 13.00 12.76 -4.86
N HIS A 199 13.77 12.29 -3.90
CA HIS A 199 14.83 13.04 -3.21
C HIS A 199 16.12 13.20 -4.03
N PRO A 200 17.10 14.03 -3.60
CA PRO A 200 18.29 14.35 -4.41
C PRO A 200 19.28 13.21 -4.63
N MET A 201 19.45 12.28 -3.69
CA MET A 201 20.28 11.09 -3.90
C MET A 201 19.42 10.04 -4.60
N ARG A 202 19.77 9.71 -5.85
CA ARG A 202 18.96 8.81 -6.67
C ARG A 202 19.81 7.69 -7.24
N THR A 203 19.19 6.52 -7.30
CA THR A 203 19.71 5.36 -8.02
C THR A 203 18.51 4.58 -8.57
N PHE A 204 18.77 3.59 -9.40
CA PHE A 204 17.73 2.72 -9.93
C PHE A 204 18.27 1.31 -10.14
N VAL A 205 17.39 0.34 -10.03
CA VAL A 205 17.66 -1.05 -10.39
C VAL A 205 16.79 -1.43 -11.56
N VAL A 206 17.40 -2.00 -12.60
CA VAL A 206 16.68 -2.63 -13.72
C VAL A 206 16.81 -4.14 -13.57
N ALA A 207 15.70 -4.85 -13.52
CA ALA A 207 15.69 -6.31 -13.36
C ALA A 207 14.53 -6.94 -14.13
N GLY A 208 14.71 -8.18 -14.60
CA GLY A 208 13.66 -8.98 -15.23
C GLY A 208 12.91 -9.87 -14.25
N ASN A 209 13.47 -10.13 -13.07
CA ASN A 209 12.84 -10.95 -12.04
C ASN A 209 13.26 -10.50 -10.63
N VAL A 210 12.60 -11.08 -9.61
CA VAL A 210 12.81 -10.75 -8.19
C VAL A 210 14.24 -11.06 -7.74
N SER A 211 14.79 -12.24 -8.07
CA SER A 211 16.14 -12.63 -7.66
C SER A 211 17.21 -11.68 -8.16
N GLU A 212 17.13 -11.29 -9.44
CA GLU A 212 18.03 -10.30 -10.05
C GLU A 212 17.87 -8.92 -9.40
N ALA A 213 16.63 -8.52 -9.05
CA ALA A 213 16.37 -7.25 -8.37
C ALA A 213 17.02 -7.22 -6.98
N VAL A 214 16.84 -8.29 -6.20
CA VAL A 214 17.42 -8.45 -4.86
C VAL A 214 18.94 -8.42 -4.90
N GLU A 215 19.56 -9.17 -5.81
CA GLU A 215 21.02 -9.18 -5.98
C GLU A 215 21.57 -7.77 -6.28
N LYS A 216 20.91 -7.05 -7.21
CA LYS A 216 21.29 -5.68 -7.58
C LYS A 216 21.04 -4.65 -6.48
N LEU A 217 20.00 -4.83 -5.67
CA LEU A 217 19.73 -3.99 -4.50
C LEU A 217 20.79 -4.18 -3.42
N ARG A 218 21.16 -5.44 -3.13
CA ARG A 218 22.17 -5.77 -2.10
C ARG A 218 23.60 -5.40 -2.53
N SER A 219 23.90 -5.44 -3.82
CA SER A 219 25.21 -5.06 -4.38
C SER A 219 25.35 -3.56 -4.71
N LEU A 220 24.32 -2.75 -4.38
CA LEU A 220 24.27 -1.35 -4.77
C LEU A 220 25.35 -0.54 -4.04
N SER A 221 26.41 -0.17 -4.75
CA SER A 221 27.43 0.73 -4.21
C SER A 221 26.84 2.12 -4.00
N ALA A 222 27.06 2.68 -2.82
CA ALA A 222 26.51 3.96 -2.42
C ALA A 222 27.31 5.13 -2.98
N ASP A 223 27.47 5.18 -4.29
CA ASP A 223 27.90 6.39 -4.99
C ASP A 223 26.72 7.00 -5.79
N PRO A 224 25.62 7.40 -5.12
CA PRO A 224 24.48 7.96 -5.80
C PRO A 224 24.82 9.33 -6.37
N ALA A 225 24.56 9.52 -7.65
CA ALA A 225 24.64 10.84 -8.24
C ALA A 225 23.60 11.76 -7.59
N ARG A 226 24.05 12.92 -7.10
CA ARG A 226 23.13 14.02 -6.80
C ARG A 226 22.58 14.55 -8.11
N VAL A 227 21.34 14.20 -8.44
CA VAL A 227 20.74 14.62 -9.70
C VAL A 227 20.08 15.99 -9.54
N THR A 228 20.54 16.96 -10.31
CA THR A 228 19.79 18.20 -10.60
C THR A 228 19.03 18.00 -11.92
N ARG A 229 17.94 18.75 -12.16
CA ARG A 229 17.19 18.64 -13.42
C ARG A 229 18.04 19.24 -14.55
N PRO A 230 18.58 18.45 -15.50
CA PRO A 230 19.42 18.98 -16.55
C PRO A 230 18.59 19.55 -17.70
N GLU A 231 19.19 20.41 -18.53
CA GLU A 231 18.68 20.70 -19.86
C GLU A 231 18.91 19.48 -20.77
N ILE A 232 17.90 19.11 -21.56
CA ILE A 232 17.93 17.89 -22.38
C ILE A 232 18.04 18.30 -23.85
N ALA A 233 19.05 17.77 -24.55
CA ALA A 233 19.21 17.91 -26.00
C ALA A 233 19.24 16.52 -26.66
N PHE A 234 18.46 16.35 -27.73
CA PHE A 234 18.50 15.15 -28.57
C PHE A 234 19.51 15.35 -29.71
N VAL A 235 20.56 14.52 -29.77
CA VAL A 235 21.59 14.57 -30.82
C VAL A 235 21.34 13.44 -31.81
N TYR A 236 21.13 13.80 -33.08
CA TYR A 236 20.92 12.86 -34.17
C TYR A 236 22.23 12.68 -34.94
N SER A 237 22.78 11.46 -34.92
CA SER A 237 24.00 11.14 -35.64
C SER A 237 23.77 11.01 -37.15
N GLY A 238 24.81 11.28 -37.93
CA GLY A 238 24.83 11.04 -39.38
C GLY A 238 25.05 9.57 -39.73
N MET A 239 25.65 9.31 -40.89
CA MET A 239 25.99 7.96 -41.35
C MET A 239 27.06 7.31 -40.47
N GLY A 240 26.98 5.99 -40.22
CA GLY A 240 27.96 5.24 -39.43
C GLY A 240 27.42 4.29 -38.33
N PRO A 241 26.30 4.59 -37.62
CA PRO A 241 25.84 3.75 -36.50
C PRO A 241 25.01 2.53 -36.94
N GLN A 242 24.79 2.32 -38.24
CA GLN A 242 24.03 1.19 -38.74
C GLN A 242 24.78 -0.14 -38.53
N TRP A 243 24.06 -1.15 -38.05
CA TRP A 243 24.56 -2.52 -37.90
C TRP A 243 23.49 -3.55 -38.26
N TRP A 244 23.90 -4.76 -38.62
CA TRP A 244 22.99 -5.80 -39.10
C TRP A 244 22.04 -6.31 -38.00
N GLY A 245 20.73 -6.19 -38.20
CA GLY A 245 19.72 -6.64 -37.23
C GLY A 245 19.32 -5.61 -36.17
N TRP A 246 19.73 -4.35 -36.34
CA TRP A 246 19.39 -3.25 -35.42
C TRP A 246 17.89 -3.09 -35.17
N ASP A 247 17.06 -3.30 -36.20
CA ASP A 247 15.60 -3.24 -36.13
C ASP A 247 14.95 -4.54 -35.60
N VAL A 248 15.63 -5.67 -35.71
CA VAL A 248 15.09 -6.98 -35.30
C VAL A 248 15.26 -7.22 -33.79
N ASN A 249 16.39 -6.78 -33.23
CA ASN A 249 16.65 -6.92 -31.79
C ASN A 249 15.82 -5.93 -30.96
N SER A 250 15.60 -4.74 -31.52
CA SER A 250 14.75 -3.72 -30.93
C SER A 250 13.26 -4.11 -31.04
N SER A 251 12.77 -4.59 -32.19
CA SER A 251 11.37 -5.06 -32.31
C SER A 251 11.05 -6.31 -31.49
N ARG A 252 12.04 -7.19 -31.22
CA ARG A 252 11.88 -8.33 -30.29
C ARG A 252 11.88 -7.90 -28.82
N ARG A 253 12.78 -6.99 -28.40
CA ARG A 253 12.82 -6.47 -27.03
C ARG A 253 11.66 -5.53 -26.70
N ASN A 254 11.07 -4.89 -27.71
CA ASN A 254 10.08 -3.82 -27.54
C ASN A 254 8.67 -4.22 -28.01
N ARG A 255 8.39 -5.52 -28.20
CA ARG A 255 7.05 -6.05 -28.51
C ARG A 255 5.97 -5.63 -27.51
N SER A 256 6.37 -5.33 -26.27
CA SER A 256 5.50 -4.82 -25.21
C SER A 256 5.28 -3.30 -25.25
N SER A 257 6.10 -2.54 -25.99
CA SER A 257 5.92 -1.09 -26.12
C SER A 257 5.05 -0.76 -27.32
N ARG A 258 3.86 -0.19 -27.07
CA ARG A 258 2.99 0.32 -28.14
C ARG A 258 3.53 1.59 -28.81
N THR A 259 4.49 2.25 -28.18
CA THR A 259 5.08 3.52 -28.64
C THR A 259 6.26 3.33 -29.58
N TRP A 260 6.90 2.16 -29.56
CA TRP A 260 8.04 1.84 -30.41
C TRP A 260 7.73 0.57 -31.19
N SER A 261 6.81 0.71 -32.14
CA SER A 261 6.86 -0.10 -33.35
C SER A 261 7.67 0.72 -34.36
N PRO A 262 8.65 0.15 -35.08
CA PRO A 262 9.07 0.81 -36.32
C PRO A 262 7.77 1.06 -37.10
N PRO A 263 7.58 2.25 -37.71
CA PRO A 263 6.38 2.47 -38.47
C PRO A 263 6.29 1.31 -39.48
N ALA A 264 5.28 0.45 -39.32
CA ALA A 264 5.01 -0.67 -40.23
C ALA A 264 4.53 -0.16 -41.60
N THR A 265 4.52 1.16 -41.77
CA THR A 265 4.51 1.87 -43.03
C THR A 265 5.89 2.49 -43.18
N PRO A 266 6.60 2.33 -44.31
CA PRO A 266 7.76 3.17 -44.58
C PRO A 266 7.35 4.63 -44.33
N CYS A 267 8.30 5.46 -43.89
CA CYS A 267 8.18 6.92 -44.06
C CYS A 267 7.37 7.18 -45.33
N SER A 268 6.16 7.72 -45.14
CA SER A 268 5.07 7.80 -46.12
C SER A 268 5.56 8.33 -47.49
N PRO A 269 4.80 8.15 -48.60
CA PRO A 269 5.21 8.04 -50.02
C PRO A 269 6.06 9.16 -50.66
N ALA A 270 6.56 10.12 -49.88
CA ALA A 270 7.50 11.15 -50.29
C ALA A 270 8.84 10.62 -50.83
N MET A 271 9.29 9.43 -50.41
CA MET A 271 10.47 8.78 -51.04
C MET A 271 10.13 7.94 -52.29
N ALA A 272 8.85 7.60 -52.50
CA ALA A 272 8.42 6.77 -53.62
C ALA A 272 8.15 7.56 -54.92
N CYS A 273 7.98 8.89 -54.83
CA CYS A 273 7.77 9.76 -55.99
C CYS A 273 9.04 10.52 -56.41
N ARG A 274 10.08 9.79 -56.84
CA ARG A 274 11.07 10.32 -57.81
C ARG A 274 11.39 9.23 -58.82
N SER A 275 10.56 9.14 -59.85
CA SER A 275 10.92 8.46 -61.09
C SER A 275 12.14 9.16 -61.70
N PRO A 276 13.09 8.43 -62.30
CA PRO A 276 14.18 9.04 -63.05
C PRO A 276 13.59 9.62 -64.34
N THR A 277 13.38 10.93 -64.39
CA THR A 277 13.18 11.62 -65.68
C THR A 277 14.45 11.46 -66.50
N ASN A 278 14.33 10.70 -67.59
CA ASN A 278 15.30 10.60 -68.68
C ASN A 278 15.89 11.97 -69.03
N TYR A 279 17.17 12.18 -68.70
CA TYR A 279 18.00 13.18 -69.37
C TYR A 279 18.48 12.59 -70.70
N GLY A 280 17.57 12.51 -71.67
CA GLY A 280 17.90 12.31 -73.08
C GLY A 280 18.43 13.62 -73.65
N GLY A 281 19.71 13.91 -73.43
CA GLY A 281 20.39 15.05 -74.06
C GLY A 281 20.67 14.75 -75.53
N GLN A 282 19.88 15.33 -76.43
CA GLN A 282 20.21 15.46 -77.85
C GLN A 282 21.55 16.22 -77.99
N LYS A 283 22.54 15.59 -78.65
CA LYS A 283 23.72 16.29 -79.18
C LYS A 283 23.33 17.07 -80.43
N PRO A 284 23.65 18.37 -80.56
CA PRO A 284 23.60 19.02 -81.86
C PRO A 284 24.85 18.65 -82.68
N SER A 285 24.62 18.25 -83.93
CA SER A 285 25.65 18.02 -84.95
C SER A 285 26.39 19.33 -85.26
N ARG A 286 27.72 19.31 -85.18
CA ARG A 286 28.57 20.33 -85.80
C ARG A 286 28.85 19.92 -87.25
N GLY A 287 28.73 20.89 -88.14
CA GLY A 287 29.41 20.86 -89.45
C GLY A 287 30.91 21.08 -89.29
#